data_AF-A0A1Z1WQ08-F1
#
_entry.id   AF-A0A1Z1WQ08-F1
#
_cell.length_a   1.000
_cell.length_b   1.000
_cell.length_c   1.000
_cell.angle_alpha   90.00
_cell.angle_beta   90.00
_cell.angle_gamma   90.00
#
_symmetry.space_group_name_H-M   'P 1'
#
loop_
_entity.id
_entity.type
_entity.pdbx_description
1 polymer ?
#
loop_
_entity_poly.entity_id
_entity_poly.type
_entity_poly.pdbx_seq_one_letter_code
_entity_poly.pdbx_strand_id
1 'polypeptide(L)'
;MSCARHSSGLNAGRWDYLFSLIKTFGHRTDFLLRPRAGHDDGALHAGVHRPARAHLPPARRHADRRHVGAGARQGPGRRRGALATVRLDKEREAEDGFDGSWVAHPALVTVCQDAFDGVLGDRPHQLDRTRDDVEVTAADLLSTRRVGGPPTPDGVRTNIAVAVRYFAAWLRGQGAVVLDGLVEDAATAEIARVQIWQWLRHRVLDRETVLRLLDDEIDALGAAYPWADLDAVRALFERTTLSVELPQFFTPEAYAQHLVRHAGAQPVYAESRATQTEPRAAGTQARASDPEAGRRHPDQRLQDAGAQLQDTGARS
;
A
#
# COMPACT_ATOMS: atom_id res chain seq x y z
N MET A 1 9.29 7.55 -28.20
CA MET A 1 10.14 6.39 -27.85
C MET A 1 9.24 5.23 -27.46
N SER A 2 9.42 4.04 -28.05
CA SER A 2 8.63 2.86 -27.69
C SER A 2 9.16 2.26 -26.37
N CYS A 3 8.26 2.03 -25.41
CA CYS A 3 8.60 1.34 -24.15
C CYS A 3 8.92 -0.15 -24.34
N ALA A 4 8.76 -0.71 -25.54
CA ALA A 4 8.90 -2.15 -25.79
C ALA A 4 10.27 -2.73 -25.41
N ARG A 5 11.37 -1.97 -25.57
CA ARG A 5 12.73 -2.42 -25.22
C ARG A 5 13.07 -2.30 -23.73
N HIS A 6 12.20 -1.68 -22.93
CA HIS A 6 12.45 -1.37 -21.52
C HIS A 6 11.35 -1.89 -20.59
N SER A 7 10.26 -2.40 -21.14
CA SER A 7 9.16 -2.97 -20.36
C SER A 7 9.50 -4.38 -19.92
N SER A 8 9.36 -4.63 -18.62
CA SER A 8 9.46 -5.96 -18.02
C SER A 8 8.10 -6.58 -17.72
N GLY A 9 6.99 -5.95 -18.16
CA GLY A 9 5.64 -6.43 -17.90
C GLY A 9 4.63 -5.35 -17.54
N LEU A 10 3.46 -5.79 -17.07
CA LEU A 10 2.36 -4.95 -16.61
C LEU A 10 1.76 -5.50 -15.31
N ASN A 11 1.16 -4.62 -14.50
CA ASN A 11 0.48 -4.97 -13.27
C ASN A 11 -0.99 -4.52 -13.31
N ALA A 12 -1.88 -5.35 -12.79
CA ALA A 12 -3.28 -5.03 -12.64
C ALA A 12 -3.52 -4.51 -11.21
N GLY A 13 -3.82 -3.22 -11.05
CA GLY A 13 -4.11 -2.60 -9.76
C GLY A 13 -5.59 -2.37 -9.53
N ARG A 14 -6.11 -2.60 -8.32
CA ARG A 14 -7.53 -2.40 -7.99
C ARG A 14 -7.91 -0.96 -7.72
N TRP A 15 -7.28 -0.34 -6.71
CA TRP A 15 -7.76 0.94 -6.18
C TRP A 15 -7.55 2.09 -7.17
N ASP A 16 -6.37 2.16 -7.79
CA ASP A 16 -6.08 3.15 -8.83
C ASP A 16 -6.98 2.98 -10.07
N TYR A 17 -7.34 1.75 -10.43
CA TYR A 17 -8.24 1.52 -11.56
C TYR A 17 -9.65 2.04 -11.27
N LEU A 18 -10.22 1.68 -10.11
CA LEU A 18 -11.56 2.16 -9.74
C LEU A 18 -11.59 3.67 -9.53
N PHE A 19 -10.53 4.22 -8.94
CA PHE A 19 -10.34 5.66 -8.80
C PHE A 19 -10.32 6.36 -10.17
N SER A 20 -9.53 5.84 -11.12
CA SER A 20 -9.48 6.33 -12.49
C SER A 20 -10.83 6.21 -13.21
N LEU A 21 -11.56 5.11 -12.97
CA LEU A 21 -12.89 4.89 -13.54
C LEU A 21 -13.89 5.97 -13.09
N ILE A 22 -13.94 6.27 -11.79
CA ILE A 22 -14.80 7.34 -11.28
C ILE A 22 -14.33 8.71 -11.79
N LYS A 23 -13.03 8.98 -11.85
CA LYS A 23 -12.54 10.25 -12.41
C LYS A 23 -12.95 10.45 -13.87
N THR A 24 -12.93 9.38 -14.66
CA THR A 24 -13.20 9.43 -16.09
C THR A 24 -14.70 9.45 -16.38
N PHE A 25 -15.49 8.60 -15.70
CA PHE A 25 -16.90 8.37 -16.02
C PHE A 25 -17.87 8.69 -14.89
N GLY A 26 -17.38 9.16 -13.74
CA GLY A 26 -18.18 9.39 -12.54
C GLY A 26 -19.23 10.51 -12.68
N HIS A 27 -19.24 11.25 -13.79
CA HIS A 27 -20.32 12.15 -14.13
C HIS A 27 -21.59 11.42 -14.63
N ARG A 28 -21.48 10.15 -15.03
CA ARG A 28 -22.59 9.32 -15.50
C ARG A 28 -23.13 8.45 -14.37
N THR A 29 -24.45 8.29 -14.30
CA THR A 29 -25.15 7.53 -13.26
C THR A 29 -24.96 6.01 -13.40
N ASP A 30 -24.70 5.52 -14.61
CA ASP A 30 -24.38 4.11 -14.86
C ASP A 30 -23.00 3.70 -14.34
N PHE A 31 -22.16 4.66 -13.91
CA PHE A 31 -20.88 4.41 -13.26
C PHE A 31 -20.91 4.61 -11.74
N LEU A 32 -22.08 4.67 -11.12
CA LEU A 32 -22.22 4.80 -9.67
C LEU A 32 -21.67 3.55 -8.96
N LEU A 33 -20.50 3.66 -8.32
CA LEU A 33 -19.85 2.54 -7.67
C LEU A 33 -20.32 2.39 -6.21
N ARG A 34 -20.52 1.14 -5.80
CA ARG A 34 -20.82 0.79 -4.40
C ARG A 34 -19.59 1.03 -3.51
N PRO A 35 -19.72 1.04 -2.17
CA PRO A 35 -18.58 1.26 -1.28
C PRO A 35 -17.40 0.33 -1.55
N ARG A 36 -16.16 0.84 -1.42
CA ARG A 36 -14.93 0.05 -1.58
C ARG A 36 -14.92 -1.16 -0.64
N ALA A 37 -15.41 -0.97 0.58
CA ALA A 37 -15.63 -2.02 1.56
C ALA A 37 -16.82 -2.88 1.13
N GLY A 38 -16.58 -4.17 0.89
CA GLY A 38 -17.63 -5.11 0.46
C GLY A 38 -17.72 -5.32 -1.06
N HIS A 39 -16.83 -4.74 -1.85
CA HIS A 39 -16.59 -5.22 -3.21
C HIS A 39 -16.18 -6.70 -3.15
N ASP A 40 -16.99 -7.55 -3.78
CA ASP A 40 -16.63 -8.95 -3.98
C ASP A 40 -15.41 -9.01 -4.90
N ASP A 41 -14.38 -9.67 -4.42
CA ASP A 41 -13.11 -9.84 -5.09
C ASP A 41 -13.25 -10.61 -6.40
N GLY A 42 -14.16 -11.59 -6.45
CA GLY A 42 -14.49 -12.28 -7.69
C GLY A 42 -15.20 -11.37 -8.70
N ALA A 43 -15.98 -10.40 -8.23
CA ALA A 43 -16.72 -9.46 -9.08
C ALA A 43 -15.80 -8.44 -9.76
N LEU A 44 -14.83 -7.88 -9.03
CA LEU A 44 -13.83 -6.98 -9.60
C LEU A 44 -12.85 -7.74 -10.50
N HIS A 45 -12.38 -8.90 -10.04
CA HIS A 45 -11.45 -9.73 -10.81
C HIS A 45 -12.04 -10.19 -12.13
N ALA A 46 -13.27 -10.73 -12.12
CA ALA A 46 -13.96 -11.17 -13.33
C ALA A 46 -14.44 -10.02 -14.23
N GLY A 47 -14.79 -8.86 -13.65
CA GLY A 47 -15.32 -7.72 -14.39
C GLY A 47 -14.26 -6.77 -14.94
N VAL A 48 -13.07 -6.72 -14.35
CA VAL A 48 -12.03 -5.71 -14.65
C VAL A 48 -10.69 -6.34 -14.98
N HIS A 49 -10.16 -7.21 -14.12
CA HIS A 49 -8.78 -7.71 -14.26
C HIS A 49 -8.65 -8.78 -15.35
N ARG A 50 -9.59 -9.73 -15.39
CA ARG A 50 -9.62 -10.78 -16.43
C ARG A 50 -9.86 -10.18 -17.83
N PRO A 51 -10.76 -9.21 -18.02
CA PRO A 51 -10.94 -8.58 -19.32
C PRO A 51 -9.73 -7.73 -19.74
N ALA A 52 -9.15 -6.94 -18.82
CA ALA A 52 -7.96 -6.16 -19.10
C ALA A 52 -6.77 -7.04 -19.51
N ARG A 53 -6.68 -8.27 -19.00
CA ARG A 53 -5.65 -9.25 -19.38
C ARG A 53 -5.73 -9.62 -20.86
N ALA A 54 -6.91 -9.89 -21.41
CA ALA A 54 -7.05 -10.40 -22.78
C ALA A 54 -6.49 -9.44 -23.84
N HIS A 55 -6.44 -8.15 -23.53
CA HIS A 55 -5.93 -7.11 -24.45
C HIS A 55 -4.43 -6.85 -24.35
N LEU A 56 -3.73 -7.48 -23.41
CA LEU A 56 -2.29 -7.28 -23.27
C LEU A 56 -1.53 -8.24 -24.20
N PRO A 57 -0.43 -7.81 -24.84
CA PRO A 57 0.45 -8.72 -25.59
C PRO A 57 1.14 -9.72 -24.65
N PRO A 58 1.67 -10.85 -25.15
CA PRO A 58 2.46 -11.80 -24.35
C PRO A 58 3.64 -11.07 -23.69
N ALA A 59 3.54 -10.89 -22.38
CA ALA A 59 4.50 -10.16 -21.54
C ALA A 59 4.29 -10.64 -20.11
N ARG A 60 5.29 -10.45 -19.24
CA ARG A 60 5.14 -10.79 -17.82
C ARG A 60 4.02 -9.97 -17.19
N ARG A 61 3.15 -10.61 -16.43
CA ARG A 61 1.94 -10.02 -15.85
C ARG A 61 1.91 -10.32 -14.37
N HIS A 62 1.78 -9.28 -13.56
CA HIS A 62 1.62 -9.44 -12.12
C HIS A 62 0.20 -9.05 -11.70
N ALA A 63 -0.40 -9.87 -10.85
CA ALA A 63 -1.70 -9.61 -10.27
C ALA A 63 -1.64 -8.61 -9.11
N ASP A 64 -2.82 -8.17 -8.68
CA ASP A 64 -3.05 -7.04 -7.78
C ASP A 64 -2.45 -7.20 -6.39
N ARG A 65 -2.21 -6.05 -5.77
CA ARG A 65 -1.78 -5.92 -4.38
C ARG A 65 -2.96 -6.19 -3.46
N ARG A 66 -2.89 -7.30 -2.72
CA ARG A 66 -3.73 -7.48 -1.53
C ARG A 66 -3.16 -6.62 -0.40
N HIS A 67 -3.92 -5.60 -0.02
CA HIS A 67 -3.70 -4.75 1.15
C HIS A 67 -4.08 -5.42 2.46
N VAL A 68 -3.91 -6.74 2.57
CA VAL A 68 -4.13 -7.42 3.84
C VAL A 68 -2.90 -7.17 4.70
N GLY A 69 -3.07 -6.37 5.75
CA GLY A 69 -2.12 -6.40 6.85
C GLY A 69 -2.28 -7.75 7.52
N ALA A 70 -1.21 -8.53 7.60
CA ALA A 70 -1.21 -9.71 8.46
C ALA A 70 -1.14 -9.29 9.94
N GLY A 71 -1.95 -8.30 10.33
CA GLY A 71 -1.91 -7.67 11.63
C GLY A 71 -2.11 -8.74 12.69
N ALA A 72 -1.07 -8.96 13.49
CA ALA A 72 -1.07 -9.82 14.68
C ALA A 72 -2.16 -9.45 15.71
N ARG A 73 -2.85 -8.32 15.51
CA ARG A 73 -3.96 -7.82 16.34
C ARG A 73 -5.32 -8.43 16.00
N GLN A 74 -5.46 -9.11 14.87
CA GLN A 74 -6.69 -9.83 14.56
C GLN A 74 -6.61 -11.19 15.27
N GLY A 75 -7.44 -11.41 16.30
CA GLY A 75 -7.45 -12.67 17.05
C GLY A 75 -7.46 -13.92 16.14
N PRO A 76 -7.03 -15.10 16.65
CA PRO A 76 -6.63 -16.24 15.83
C PRO A 76 -7.67 -16.71 14.79
N GLY A 77 -8.98 -16.61 15.09
CA GLY A 77 -10.05 -16.91 14.14
C GLY A 77 -10.18 -15.92 12.98
N ARG A 78 -10.10 -14.61 13.27
CA ARG A 78 -10.15 -13.55 12.24
C ARG A 78 -8.94 -13.61 11.31
N ARG A 79 -7.77 -13.91 11.86
CA ARG A 79 -6.54 -14.11 11.08
C ARG A 79 -6.67 -15.27 10.11
N ARG A 80 -7.23 -16.41 10.54
CA ARG A 80 -7.47 -17.57 9.65
C ARG A 80 -8.42 -17.23 8.51
N GLY A 81 -9.55 -16.57 8.80
CA GLY A 81 -10.50 -16.15 7.77
C GLY A 81 -9.88 -15.21 6.74
N ALA A 82 -9.14 -14.19 7.19
CA ALA A 82 -8.46 -13.26 6.29
C ALA A 82 -7.42 -13.95 5.40
N LEU A 83 -6.64 -14.90 5.95
CA LEU A 83 -5.67 -15.67 5.17
C LEU A 83 -6.35 -16.58 4.14
N ALA A 84 -7.50 -17.18 4.48
CA ALA A 84 -8.27 -18.00 3.54
C ALA A 84 -8.79 -17.18 2.35
N THR A 85 -9.31 -15.97 2.60
CA THR A 85 -9.71 -15.04 1.52
C THR A 85 -8.52 -14.69 0.62
N VAL A 86 -7.38 -14.28 1.22
CA VAL A 86 -6.17 -13.98 0.44
C VAL A 86 -5.75 -15.17 -0.41
N ARG A 87 -5.74 -16.38 0.17
CA ARG A 87 -5.37 -17.60 -0.54
C ARG A 87 -6.25 -17.83 -1.77
N LEU A 88 -7.57 -17.79 -1.60
CA LEU A 88 -8.53 -17.99 -2.71
C LEU A 88 -8.31 -16.98 -3.84
N ASP A 89 -7.98 -15.73 -3.49
CA ASP A 89 -7.71 -14.72 -4.50
C ASP A 89 -6.38 -14.97 -5.22
N LYS A 90 -5.33 -15.39 -4.51
CA LYS A 90 -4.04 -15.74 -5.13
C LYS A 90 -4.14 -16.99 -6.00
N GLU A 91 -4.94 -17.97 -5.61
CA GLU A 91 -5.25 -19.15 -6.44
C GLU A 91 -5.95 -18.72 -7.73
N ARG A 92 -6.99 -17.87 -7.65
CA ARG A 92 -7.67 -17.32 -8.85
C ARG A 92 -6.73 -16.55 -9.77
N GLU A 93 -5.85 -15.72 -9.21
CA GLU A 93 -4.86 -14.96 -9.98
C GLU A 93 -3.87 -15.91 -10.70
N ALA A 94 -3.35 -16.92 -10.01
CA ALA A 94 -2.48 -17.92 -10.61
C ALA A 94 -3.20 -18.72 -11.71
N GLU A 95 -4.45 -19.15 -11.45
CA GLU A 95 -5.28 -19.88 -12.40
C GLU A 95 -5.70 -19.05 -13.62
N ASP A 96 -5.88 -17.74 -13.50
CA ASP A 96 -6.16 -16.86 -14.64
C ASP A 96 -4.92 -16.55 -15.47
N GLY A 97 -3.75 -16.99 -14.99
CA GLY A 97 -2.52 -17.04 -15.75
C GLY A 97 -1.52 -15.95 -15.41
N PHE A 98 -1.68 -15.23 -14.28
CA PHE A 98 -0.70 -14.21 -13.89
C PHE A 98 0.64 -14.87 -13.55
N ASP A 99 1.76 -14.22 -13.84
CA ASP A 99 3.11 -14.75 -13.59
C ASP A 99 3.57 -14.55 -12.14
N GLY A 100 2.87 -13.70 -11.39
CA GLY A 100 3.11 -13.47 -9.97
C GLY A 100 2.07 -12.52 -9.38
N SER A 101 2.20 -12.21 -8.10
CA SER A 101 1.26 -11.33 -7.40
C SER A 101 1.93 -10.50 -6.31
N TRP A 102 1.24 -9.45 -5.86
CA TRP A 102 1.73 -8.52 -4.85
C TRP A 102 1.17 -8.81 -3.46
N VAL A 103 2.04 -8.72 -2.45
CA VAL A 103 1.69 -8.75 -1.03
C VAL A 103 2.22 -7.52 -0.33
N ALA A 104 1.42 -6.95 0.59
CA ALA A 104 1.81 -5.76 1.35
C ALA A 104 2.50 -6.08 2.68
N HIS A 105 2.54 -7.35 3.09
CA HIS A 105 3.12 -7.78 4.37
C HIS A 105 3.87 -9.12 4.22
N PRO A 106 5.08 -9.28 4.81
CA PRO A 106 5.90 -10.50 4.66
C PRO A 106 5.19 -11.80 5.05
N ALA A 107 4.34 -11.77 6.08
CA ALA A 107 3.57 -12.95 6.50
C ALA A 107 2.53 -13.47 5.47
N LEU A 108 2.33 -12.77 4.35
CA LEU A 108 1.52 -13.25 3.23
C LEU A 108 2.34 -13.88 2.10
N VAL A 109 3.68 -13.81 2.18
CA VAL A 109 4.58 -14.31 1.13
C VAL A 109 4.34 -15.80 0.91
N THR A 110 4.34 -16.61 1.97
CA THR A 110 4.11 -18.07 1.87
C THR A 110 2.74 -18.39 1.27
N VAL A 111 1.68 -17.69 1.68
CA VAL A 111 0.32 -17.91 1.12
C VAL A 111 0.28 -17.63 -0.38
N CYS A 112 0.99 -16.59 -0.83
CA CYS A 112 1.09 -16.26 -2.23
C CYS A 112 1.97 -17.26 -3.00
N GLN A 113 3.09 -17.70 -2.40
CA GLN A 113 3.97 -18.69 -2.99
C GLN A 113 3.24 -20.01 -3.20
N ASP A 114 2.61 -20.56 -2.15
CA ASP A 114 1.87 -21.83 -2.22
C ASP A 114 0.80 -21.82 -3.32
N ALA A 115 0.09 -20.70 -3.50
CA ALA A 115 -0.94 -20.56 -4.53
C ALA A 115 -0.37 -20.57 -5.95
N PHE A 116 0.79 -19.95 -6.18
CA PHE A 116 1.43 -19.90 -7.49
C PHE A 116 2.20 -21.17 -7.79
N ASP A 117 2.90 -21.75 -6.82
CA ASP A 117 3.62 -23.02 -6.95
C ASP A 117 2.67 -24.15 -7.36
N GLY A 118 1.43 -24.14 -6.84
CA GLY A 118 0.39 -25.09 -7.23
C GLY A 118 -0.01 -25.05 -8.71
N VAL A 119 0.17 -23.92 -9.40
CA VAL A 119 -0.16 -23.75 -10.83
C VAL A 119 1.09 -23.80 -11.72
N LEU A 120 2.20 -23.24 -11.24
CA LEU A 120 3.44 -23.12 -12.01
C LEU A 120 4.26 -24.42 -11.99
N GLY A 121 4.26 -25.16 -10.88
CA GLY A 121 5.20 -26.25 -10.64
C GLY A 121 6.64 -25.73 -10.70
N ASP A 122 7.50 -26.39 -11.47
CA ASP A 122 8.91 -25.97 -11.63
C ASP A 122 9.11 -24.78 -12.59
N ARG A 123 8.02 -24.28 -13.22
CA ARG A 123 8.12 -23.19 -14.20
C ARG A 123 8.33 -21.84 -13.51
N PRO A 124 9.23 -20.97 -14.02
CA PRO A 124 9.47 -19.66 -13.42
C PRO A 124 8.36 -18.62 -13.72
N HIS A 125 7.47 -18.92 -14.68
CA HIS A 125 6.37 -18.07 -15.14
C HIS A 125 5.43 -18.88 -16.05
N GLN A 126 4.32 -18.29 -16.50
CA GLN A 126 3.35 -18.92 -17.41
C GLN A 126 3.05 -18.06 -18.65
N LEU A 127 4.09 -17.44 -19.21
CA LEU A 127 4.04 -16.64 -20.45
C LEU A 127 3.48 -17.40 -21.67
N ASP A 128 3.57 -18.72 -21.66
CA ASP A 128 2.99 -19.63 -22.65
C ASP A 128 1.45 -19.65 -22.61
N ARG A 129 0.83 -19.17 -21.52
CA ARG A 129 -0.61 -19.08 -21.35
C ARG A 129 -1.17 -17.77 -21.91
N THR A 130 -1.29 -17.71 -23.23
CA THR A 130 -1.71 -16.53 -24.02
C THR A 130 -3.18 -16.11 -23.82
N ARG A 131 -4.06 -17.04 -23.38
CA ARG A 131 -5.51 -16.81 -23.18
C ARG A 131 -6.24 -16.34 -24.45
N ASP A 132 -5.85 -16.90 -25.60
CA ASP A 132 -6.51 -16.65 -26.88
C ASP A 132 -8.00 -17.11 -26.90
N ASP A 133 -8.42 -17.86 -25.88
CA ASP A 133 -9.81 -18.25 -25.61
C ASP A 133 -10.68 -17.11 -25.04
N VAL A 134 -10.11 -15.94 -24.76
CA VAL A 134 -10.82 -14.81 -24.14
C VAL A 134 -10.91 -13.65 -25.11
N GLU A 135 -12.11 -13.35 -25.58
CA GLU A 135 -12.42 -12.11 -26.30
C GLU A 135 -13.03 -11.09 -25.35
N VAL A 136 -12.56 -9.84 -25.43
CA VAL A 136 -13.01 -8.74 -24.57
C VAL A 136 -13.33 -7.56 -25.44
N THR A 137 -14.41 -6.87 -25.12
CA THR A 137 -14.81 -5.64 -25.79
C THR A 137 -14.61 -4.42 -24.88
N ALA A 138 -14.58 -3.22 -25.47
CA ALA A 138 -14.58 -1.99 -24.69
C ALA A 138 -15.81 -1.89 -23.75
N ALA A 139 -16.95 -2.47 -24.13
CA ALA A 139 -18.14 -2.50 -23.30
C ALA A 139 -17.95 -3.39 -22.05
N ASP A 140 -17.18 -4.48 -22.17
CA ASP A 140 -16.88 -5.36 -21.04
C ASP A 140 -15.98 -4.64 -20.02
N LEU A 141 -14.96 -3.92 -20.48
CA LEU A 141 -14.04 -3.14 -19.62
C LEU A 141 -14.74 -1.99 -18.86
N LEU A 142 -15.80 -1.44 -19.47
CA LEU A 142 -16.59 -0.34 -18.92
C LEU A 142 -17.80 -0.82 -18.10
N SER A 143 -18.03 -2.13 -18.02
CA SER A 143 -19.19 -2.68 -17.32
C SER A 143 -19.01 -2.58 -15.81
N THR A 144 -19.78 -1.68 -15.19
CA THR A 144 -19.83 -1.51 -13.74
C THR A 144 -20.86 -2.41 -13.07
N ARG A 145 -21.61 -3.24 -13.82
CA ARG A 145 -22.78 -3.99 -13.28
C ARG A 145 -22.48 -4.81 -12.02
N ARG A 146 -21.26 -5.34 -11.90
CA ARG A 146 -20.82 -6.18 -10.77
C ARG A 146 -20.28 -5.38 -9.57
N VAL A 147 -19.94 -4.12 -9.78
CA VAL A 147 -19.31 -3.22 -8.80
C VAL A 147 -20.11 -1.94 -8.55
N GLY A 148 -21.24 -1.78 -9.26
CA GLY A 148 -22.14 -0.65 -9.16
C GLY A 148 -23.13 -0.82 -8.02
N GLY A 149 -23.63 0.30 -7.51
CA GLY A 149 -24.67 0.32 -6.48
C GLY A 149 -24.61 1.57 -5.60
N PRO A 150 -25.67 1.82 -4.81
CA PRO A 150 -25.71 2.95 -3.89
C PRO A 150 -24.72 2.77 -2.72
N PRO A 151 -24.34 3.86 -2.04
CA PRO A 151 -23.61 3.77 -0.77
C PRO A 151 -24.42 3.04 0.30
N THR A 152 -23.72 2.47 1.27
CA THR A 152 -24.30 2.02 2.55
C THR A 152 -23.82 2.93 3.67
N PRO A 153 -24.57 3.10 4.77
CA PRO A 153 -24.13 3.93 5.91
C PRO A 153 -22.74 3.57 6.41
N ASP A 154 -22.46 2.27 6.58
CA ASP A 154 -21.15 1.77 7.02
C ASP A 154 -20.05 2.04 5.99
N GLY A 155 -20.38 1.93 4.70
CA GLY A 155 -19.44 2.21 3.61
C GLY A 155 -19.03 3.68 3.56
N VAL A 156 -19.99 4.60 3.79
CA VAL A 156 -19.71 6.03 3.88
C VAL A 156 -18.79 6.32 5.06
N ARG A 157 -19.15 5.85 6.27
CA ARG A 157 -18.33 6.04 7.48
C ARG A 157 -16.91 5.47 7.29
N THR A 158 -16.80 4.27 6.73
CA THR A 158 -15.49 3.62 6.48
C THR A 158 -14.62 4.41 5.50
N ASN A 159 -15.20 5.00 4.45
CA ASN A 159 -14.45 5.83 3.53
C ASN A 159 -13.97 7.13 4.18
N ILE A 160 -14.81 7.78 4.98
CA ILE A 160 -14.43 8.99 5.73
C ILE A 160 -13.30 8.67 6.71
N ALA A 161 -13.47 7.62 7.52
CA ALA A 161 -12.49 7.20 8.51
C ALA A 161 -11.11 6.91 7.89
N VAL A 162 -11.09 6.17 6.77
CA VAL A 162 -9.83 5.86 6.09
C VAL A 162 -9.20 7.07 5.43
N ALA A 163 -9.97 7.95 4.78
CA ALA A 163 -9.42 9.17 4.20
C ALA A 163 -8.78 10.06 5.28
N VAL A 164 -9.51 10.33 6.38
CA VAL A 164 -9.05 11.17 7.50
C VAL A 164 -7.81 10.60 8.17
N ARG A 165 -7.82 9.31 8.53
CA ARG A 165 -6.67 8.66 9.19
C ARG A 165 -5.46 8.56 8.27
N TYR A 166 -5.68 8.30 6.97
CA TYR A 166 -4.59 8.26 6.01
C TYR A 166 -3.99 9.65 5.77
N PHE A 167 -4.81 10.70 5.67
CA PHE A 167 -4.33 12.08 5.55
C PHE A 167 -3.49 12.49 6.76
N ALA A 168 -3.94 12.18 7.98
CA ALA A 168 -3.16 12.45 9.18
C ALA A 168 -1.76 11.80 9.13
N ALA A 169 -1.68 10.56 8.65
CA ALA A 169 -0.40 9.86 8.46
C ALA A 169 0.43 10.45 7.31
N TRP A 170 -0.20 10.79 6.20
CA TRP A 170 0.48 11.37 5.04
C TRP A 170 1.14 12.71 5.37
N LEU A 171 0.43 13.57 6.10
CA LEU A 171 0.89 14.90 6.49
C LEU A 171 2.12 14.88 7.42
N ARG A 172 2.40 13.75 8.07
CA ARG A 172 3.63 13.53 8.85
C ARG A 172 4.70 12.71 8.10
N GLY A 173 4.55 12.54 6.79
CA GLY A 173 5.50 11.83 5.93
C GLY A 173 5.36 10.31 5.94
N GLN A 174 4.23 9.75 6.39
CA GLN A 174 3.98 8.31 6.32
C GLN A 174 3.06 7.96 5.14
N GLY A 175 3.65 7.42 4.07
CA GLY A 175 2.94 7.03 2.84
C GLY A 175 2.41 5.59 2.81
N ALA A 176 2.61 4.81 3.88
CA ALA A 176 2.06 3.48 4.04
C ALA A 176 1.75 3.25 5.52
N VAL A 177 0.50 2.89 5.83
CA VAL A 177 0.03 2.75 7.21
C VAL A 177 -0.88 1.56 7.39
N VAL A 178 -1.01 1.06 8.62
CA VAL A 178 -1.98 0.00 8.92
C VAL A 178 -3.23 0.62 9.51
N LEU A 179 -4.35 0.57 8.78
CA LEU A 179 -5.67 1.02 9.23
C LEU A 179 -6.61 -0.18 9.30
N ASP A 180 -7.22 -0.41 10.46
CA ASP A 180 -8.13 -1.54 10.71
C ASP A 180 -7.57 -2.92 10.30
N GLY A 181 -6.25 -3.07 10.41
CA GLY A 181 -5.53 -4.29 10.05
C GLY A 181 -5.25 -4.47 8.57
N LEU A 182 -5.53 -3.45 7.73
CA LEU A 182 -5.17 -3.40 6.32
C LEU A 182 -3.99 -2.46 6.12
N VAL A 183 -3.05 -2.81 5.24
CA VAL A 183 -1.96 -1.89 4.85
C VAL A 183 -2.53 -0.96 3.81
N GLU A 184 -2.71 0.32 4.11
CA GLU A 184 -3.28 1.31 3.21
C GLU A 184 -2.18 2.23 2.66
N ASP A 185 -2.34 2.64 1.41
CA ASP A 185 -1.51 3.61 0.70
C ASP A 185 -2.37 4.73 0.08
N ALA A 186 -1.75 5.56 -0.76
CA ALA A 186 -2.41 6.73 -1.32
C ALA A 186 -3.61 6.35 -2.20
N ALA A 187 -3.54 5.23 -2.91
CA ALA A 187 -4.63 4.79 -3.79
C ALA A 187 -5.88 4.44 -2.98
N THR A 188 -5.72 3.92 -1.75
CA THR A 188 -6.84 3.68 -0.84
C THR A 188 -7.54 4.99 -0.44
N ALA A 189 -6.78 6.02 -0.06
CA ALA A 189 -7.36 7.31 0.28
C ALA A 189 -8.02 8.00 -0.93
N GLU A 190 -7.42 7.85 -2.12
CA GLU A 190 -7.96 8.35 -3.38
C GLU A 190 -9.33 7.73 -3.69
N ILE A 191 -9.45 6.40 -3.70
CA ILE A 191 -10.75 5.77 -3.96
C ILE A 191 -11.79 6.13 -2.89
N ALA A 192 -11.38 6.22 -1.61
CA ALA A 192 -12.29 6.58 -0.52
C ALA A 192 -12.90 7.98 -0.70
N ARG A 193 -12.08 9.01 -0.95
CA ARG A 193 -12.58 10.38 -1.18
C ARG A 193 -13.40 10.49 -2.46
N VAL A 194 -12.96 9.83 -3.53
CA VAL A 194 -13.61 9.96 -4.84
C VAL A 194 -14.98 9.29 -4.88
N GLN A 195 -15.17 8.20 -4.13
CA GLN A 195 -16.49 7.60 -3.95
C GLN A 195 -17.46 8.54 -3.21
N ILE A 196 -17.01 9.19 -2.13
CA ILE A 196 -17.83 10.17 -1.41
C ILE A 196 -18.23 11.33 -2.32
N TRP A 197 -17.26 11.87 -3.07
CA TRP A 197 -17.53 12.92 -4.06
C TRP A 197 -18.55 12.47 -5.12
N GLN A 198 -18.42 11.26 -5.64
CA GLN A 198 -19.36 10.70 -6.61
C GLN A 198 -20.78 10.59 -6.04
N TRP A 199 -20.91 10.09 -4.81
CA TRP A 199 -22.21 9.94 -4.16
C TRP A 199 -22.90 11.29 -3.89
N LEU A 200 -22.13 12.30 -3.48
CA LEU A 200 -22.61 13.68 -3.34
C LEU A 200 -23.07 14.26 -4.69
N ARG A 201 -22.25 14.07 -5.75
CA ARG A 201 -22.58 14.55 -7.10
C ARG A 201 -23.89 13.97 -7.62
N HIS A 202 -24.12 12.68 -7.40
CA HIS A 202 -25.34 11.98 -7.84
C HIS A 202 -26.51 12.11 -6.86
N ARG A 203 -26.35 12.88 -5.77
CA ARG A 203 -27.39 13.13 -4.75
C ARG A 203 -27.94 11.84 -4.11
N VAL A 204 -27.11 10.81 -4.04
CA VAL A 204 -27.41 9.56 -3.29
C VAL A 204 -26.81 9.56 -1.88
N LEU A 205 -26.11 10.64 -1.55
CA LEU A 205 -25.60 10.99 -0.23
C LEU A 205 -25.70 12.51 -0.11
N ASP A 206 -26.15 13.01 1.03
CA ASP A 206 -26.26 14.44 1.28
C ASP A 206 -25.01 14.98 2.01
N ARG A 207 -24.78 16.28 1.87
CA ARG A 207 -23.60 16.95 2.44
C ARG A 207 -23.64 17.02 3.96
N GLU A 208 -24.83 17.16 4.56
CA GLU A 208 -25.01 17.26 6.01
C GLU A 208 -24.58 15.96 6.70
N THR A 209 -24.99 14.81 6.15
CA THR A 209 -24.56 13.49 6.59
C THR A 209 -23.04 13.34 6.52
N VAL A 210 -22.39 13.79 5.44
CA VAL A 210 -20.93 13.71 5.31
C VAL A 210 -20.24 14.59 6.34
N LEU A 211 -20.69 15.82 6.55
CA LEU A 211 -20.08 16.74 7.52
C LEU A 211 -20.22 16.21 8.95
N ARG A 212 -21.42 15.72 9.33
CA ARG A 212 -21.63 15.11 10.64
C ARG A 212 -20.72 13.90 10.88
N LEU A 213 -20.58 13.02 9.89
CA LEU A 213 -19.68 11.87 10.00
C LEU A 213 -18.20 12.29 9.99
N LEU A 214 -17.85 13.37 9.28
CA LEU A 214 -16.50 13.93 9.32
C LEU A 214 -16.18 14.48 10.72
N ASP A 215 -17.14 15.15 11.37
CA ASP A 215 -16.99 15.61 12.75
C ASP A 215 -16.71 14.43 13.69
N ASP A 216 -17.55 13.37 13.64
CA ASP A 216 -17.35 12.14 14.41
C ASP A 216 -15.93 11.55 14.22
N GLU A 217 -15.46 11.45 12.97
CA GLU A 217 -14.17 10.81 12.66
C GLU A 217 -12.97 11.72 12.97
N ILE A 218 -13.12 13.05 12.94
CA ILE A 218 -12.09 14.00 13.38
C ILE A 218 -11.93 13.94 14.90
N ASP A 219 -13.03 13.89 15.65
CA ASP A 219 -12.99 13.73 17.11
C ASP A 219 -12.34 12.40 17.50
N ALA A 220 -12.71 11.31 16.82
CA ALA A 220 -12.10 10.01 17.02
C ALA A 220 -10.61 10.00 16.66
N LEU A 221 -10.21 10.71 15.59
CA LEU A 221 -8.81 10.88 15.22
C LEU A 221 -8.03 11.61 16.32
N GLY A 222 -8.55 12.73 16.83
CA GLY A 222 -7.91 13.50 17.90
C GLY A 222 -7.75 12.70 19.19
N ALA A 223 -8.75 11.91 19.56
CA ALA A 223 -8.68 11.03 20.72
C ALA A 223 -7.64 9.91 20.57
N ALA A 224 -7.53 9.31 19.38
CA ALA A 224 -6.59 8.22 19.11
C ALA A 224 -5.16 8.71 18.84
N TYR A 225 -5.02 9.90 18.27
CA TYR A 225 -3.76 10.48 17.81
C TYR A 225 -3.65 11.95 18.23
N PRO A 226 -3.28 12.24 19.48
CA PRO A 226 -3.17 13.63 19.98
C PRO A 226 -2.17 14.52 19.22
N TRP A 227 -1.31 13.90 18.39
CA TRP A 227 -0.35 14.59 17.54
C TRP A 227 -0.91 15.03 16.18
N ALA A 228 -2.13 14.60 15.82
CA ALA A 228 -2.71 14.88 14.51
C ALA A 228 -3.15 16.35 14.40
N ASP A 229 -2.73 17.01 13.32
CA ASP A 229 -3.24 18.34 12.97
C ASP A 229 -4.65 18.19 12.38
N LEU A 230 -5.65 18.27 13.26
CA LEU A 230 -7.06 18.02 12.92
C LEU A 230 -7.60 19.04 11.91
N ASP A 231 -7.17 20.30 12.03
CA ASP A 231 -7.58 21.37 11.13
C ASP A 231 -7.01 21.15 9.73
N ALA A 232 -5.73 20.80 9.61
CA ALA A 232 -5.12 20.46 8.33
C ALA A 232 -5.78 19.23 7.67
N VAL A 233 -6.07 18.19 8.46
CA VAL A 233 -6.73 16.98 7.95
C VAL A 233 -8.14 17.28 7.46
N ARG A 234 -8.94 18.04 8.23
CA ARG A 234 -10.28 18.48 7.82
C ARG A 234 -10.20 19.33 6.55
N ALA A 235 -9.32 20.33 6.52
CA ALA A 235 -9.18 21.22 5.36
C ALA A 235 -8.82 20.44 4.09
N LEU A 236 -7.89 19.48 4.18
CA LEU A 236 -7.54 18.61 3.07
C LEU A 236 -8.72 17.75 2.62
N PHE A 237 -9.47 17.16 3.55
CA PHE A 237 -10.66 16.37 3.23
C PHE A 237 -11.72 17.21 2.51
N GLU A 238 -12.09 18.36 3.06
CA GLU A 238 -13.13 19.22 2.49
C GLU A 238 -12.76 19.67 1.07
N ARG A 239 -11.51 20.06 0.86
CA ARG A 239 -11.04 20.59 -0.44
C ARG A 239 -10.86 19.53 -1.50
N THR A 240 -10.59 18.29 -1.10
CA THR A 240 -10.38 17.18 -2.04
C THR A 240 -11.61 16.30 -2.22
N THR A 241 -12.62 16.44 -1.36
CA THR A 241 -13.82 15.57 -1.35
C THR A 241 -15.11 16.35 -1.57
N LEU A 242 -15.23 17.57 -1.03
CA LEU A 242 -16.48 18.34 -1.03
C LEU A 242 -16.48 19.49 -2.05
N SER A 243 -15.42 19.62 -2.86
CA SER A 243 -15.34 20.61 -3.93
C SER A 243 -16.30 20.28 -5.08
N VAL A 244 -16.75 21.33 -5.78
CA VAL A 244 -17.63 21.19 -6.96
C VAL A 244 -16.95 20.38 -8.05
N GLU A 245 -15.68 20.69 -8.34
CA GLU A 245 -14.83 19.94 -9.26
C GLU A 245 -13.93 19.01 -8.46
N LEU A 246 -13.80 17.76 -8.91
CA LEU A 246 -12.96 16.77 -8.27
C LEU A 246 -11.48 17.04 -8.58
N PRO A 247 -10.61 17.29 -7.59
CA PRO A 247 -9.18 17.39 -7.84
C PRO A 247 -8.63 16.07 -8.37
N GLN A 248 -7.70 16.16 -9.33
CA GLN A 248 -7.12 15.00 -9.99
C GLN A 248 -6.48 14.01 -9.01
N PHE A 249 -5.84 14.53 -7.96
CA PHE A 249 -5.23 13.78 -6.87
C PHE A 249 -5.33 14.64 -5.59
N PHE A 250 -5.36 14.01 -4.41
CA PHE A 250 -5.23 14.77 -3.16
C PHE A 250 -3.78 15.20 -2.89
N THR A 251 -2.81 14.50 -3.48
CA THR A 251 -1.39 14.68 -3.16
C THR A 251 -0.85 16.07 -3.53
N PRO A 252 -1.14 16.70 -4.69
CA PRO A 252 -0.66 18.06 -4.97
C PRO A 252 -1.11 19.03 -3.91
N GLU A 253 -2.31 18.80 -3.37
CA GLU A 253 -2.91 19.64 -2.36
C GLU A 253 -2.24 19.50 -0.99
N ALA A 254 -2.06 18.24 -0.56
CA ALA A 254 -1.31 17.93 0.65
C ALA A 254 0.12 18.48 0.57
N TYR A 255 0.77 18.36 -0.60
CA TYR A 255 2.12 18.85 -0.81
C TYR A 255 2.19 20.38 -0.72
N ALA A 256 1.40 21.08 -1.54
CA ALA A 256 1.50 22.53 -1.67
C ALA A 256 1.20 23.29 -0.37
N GLN A 257 0.29 22.78 0.45
CA GLN A 257 -0.18 23.50 1.64
C GLN A 257 0.47 23.06 2.95
N HIS A 258 0.92 21.81 3.04
CA HIS A 258 1.31 21.23 4.33
C HIS A 258 2.71 20.62 4.33
N LEU A 259 3.27 20.26 3.17
CA LEU A 259 4.58 19.60 3.08
C LEU A 259 5.67 20.47 2.43
N VAL A 260 5.30 21.61 1.84
CA VAL A 260 6.27 22.62 1.40
C VAL A 260 6.70 23.45 2.60
N ARG A 261 8.00 23.46 2.91
CA ARG A 261 8.56 24.45 3.84
C ARG A 261 8.46 25.82 3.19
N HIS A 262 7.54 26.66 3.63
CA HIS A 262 7.58 28.07 3.30
C HIS A 262 8.87 28.65 3.89
N ALA A 263 9.74 29.18 3.02
CA ALA A 263 10.93 29.91 3.43
C ALA A 263 10.49 31.13 4.26
N GLY A 264 10.42 30.98 5.58
CA GLY A 264 9.86 31.96 6.50
C GLY A 264 9.31 31.37 7.80
N ALA A 265 8.94 30.08 7.82
CA ALA A 265 8.51 29.41 9.05
C ALA A 265 9.73 28.92 9.85
N GLN A 266 10.12 29.69 10.87
CA GLN A 266 11.08 29.24 11.89
C GLN A 266 10.48 28.03 12.64
N PRO A 267 11.15 26.87 12.70
CA PRO A 267 10.66 25.77 13.52
C PRO A 267 10.79 26.14 14.99
N VAL A 268 9.68 26.17 15.72
CA VAL A 268 9.67 26.27 17.18
C VAL A 268 10.10 24.93 17.75
N TYR A 269 11.42 24.71 17.82
CA TYR A 269 11.96 23.67 18.69
C TYR A 269 11.99 24.24 20.12
N ALA A 270 11.13 23.72 20.99
CA ALA A 270 11.23 23.98 22.42
C ALA A 270 12.54 23.36 22.93
N GLU A 271 13.54 24.19 23.23
CA GLU A 271 14.78 23.75 23.86
C GLU A 271 14.49 23.22 25.27
N SER A 272 14.48 21.90 25.45
CA SER A 272 14.70 21.31 26.77
C SER A 272 16.19 21.42 27.10
N ARG A 273 16.60 22.53 27.75
CA ARG A 273 17.93 22.61 28.37
C ARG A 273 17.97 21.70 29.59
N ALA A 274 18.44 20.47 29.40
CA ALA A 274 19.00 19.68 30.48
C ALA A 274 20.46 20.13 30.69
N THR A 275 20.69 20.89 31.77
CA THR A 275 22.03 21.15 32.30
C THR A 275 22.67 19.83 32.74
N GLN A 276 23.65 19.35 31.97
CA GLN A 276 24.64 18.39 32.46
C GLN A 276 25.91 19.16 32.84
N THR A 277 26.18 19.18 34.14
CA THR A 277 27.44 19.63 34.71
C THR A 277 28.37 18.41 34.76
N GLU A 278 29.45 18.41 33.98
CA GLU A 278 30.56 17.46 34.18
C GLU A 278 31.75 18.15 34.86
N PRO A 279 32.50 17.42 35.72
CA PRO A 279 33.58 17.99 36.50
C PRO A 279 34.89 18.06 35.71
N ARG A 280 35.64 19.13 35.98
CA ARG A 280 36.94 19.46 35.42
C ARG A 280 38.03 18.54 35.97
N ALA A 281 38.76 17.84 35.11
CA ALA A 281 40.05 17.23 35.44
C ALA A 281 41.16 17.87 34.58
N ALA A 282 42.15 18.43 35.26
CA ALA A 282 43.30 19.11 34.67
C ALA A 282 44.33 18.09 34.15
N GLY A 283 44.82 18.29 32.93
CA GLY A 283 45.92 17.54 32.34
C GLY A 283 46.89 18.47 31.62
N THR A 284 48.05 18.67 32.24
CA THR A 284 49.16 19.52 31.80
C THR A 284 49.85 18.96 30.55
N GLN A 285 50.23 19.87 29.64
CA GLN A 285 51.00 19.62 28.42
C GLN A 285 52.47 19.23 28.70
N ALA A 286 53.02 18.30 27.92
CA ALA A 286 54.43 18.23 27.52
C ALA A 286 54.55 17.36 26.26
N ARG A 287 54.71 17.98 25.08
CA ARG A 287 55.95 18.14 24.28
C ARG A 287 56.37 16.90 23.46
N ALA A 288 56.52 17.18 22.17
CA ALA A 288 56.91 16.28 21.11
C ALA A 288 58.42 16.01 21.03
N SER A 289 58.77 14.84 20.51
CA SER A 289 59.99 14.60 19.73
C SER A 289 59.86 13.27 18.98
N ASP A 290 59.81 13.36 17.65
CA ASP A 290 60.21 12.35 16.65
C ASP A 290 61.76 12.19 16.70
N PRO A 291 62.46 11.22 16.05
CA PRO A 291 62.08 10.55 14.79
C PRO A 291 62.52 9.07 14.61
N GLU A 292 62.17 8.54 13.43
CA GLU A 292 62.87 7.54 12.60
C GLU A 292 62.93 6.06 13.01
N ALA A 293 62.36 5.21 12.12
CA ALA A 293 63.06 4.20 11.32
C ALA A 293 62.33 2.84 11.26
N GLY A 294 62.36 2.21 10.08
CA GLY A 294 62.49 0.76 10.00
C GLY A 294 61.31 -0.02 9.41
N ARG A 295 61.33 -0.13 8.08
CA ARG A 295 60.78 -1.22 7.25
C ARG A 295 60.64 -2.57 7.98
N ARG A 296 59.56 -3.32 7.71
CA ARG A 296 59.52 -4.60 6.96
C ARG A 296 58.27 -5.43 7.32
N HIS A 297 57.49 -5.80 6.31
CA HIS A 297 56.79 -7.09 6.24
C HIS A 297 57.86 -8.18 6.00
N PRO A 298 57.69 -9.45 6.43
CA PRO A 298 56.90 -10.38 5.61
C PRO A 298 56.22 -11.57 6.36
N ASP A 299 55.36 -12.27 5.61
CA ASP A 299 55.16 -13.74 5.54
C ASP A 299 54.96 -14.60 6.81
N GLN A 300 53.92 -15.43 6.97
CA GLN A 300 53.40 -16.61 6.21
C GLN A 300 53.52 -17.85 7.11
N ARG A 301 52.52 -18.73 7.00
CA ARG A 301 52.46 -20.16 7.39
C ARG A 301 52.30 -20.48 8.89
N LEU A 302 51.20 -21.17 9.20
CA LEU A 302 51.23 -22.63 9.34
C LEU A 302 49.80 -23.20 9.25
N GLN A 303 49.67 -24.19 8.36
CA GLN A 303 48.57 -25.12 8.21
C GLN A 303 48.85 -26.39 9.04
N ASP A 304 47.77 -27.10 9.35
CA ASP A 304 47.62 -28.56 9.54
C ASP A 304 48.00 -29.26 10.86
N ALA A 305 46.95 -29.79 11.50
CA ALA A 305 46.81 -31.17 12.00
C ALA A 305 45.28 -31.45 12.09
N GLY A 306 44.66 -32.38 11.35
CA GLY A 306 44.85 -33.84 11.38
C GLY A 306 43.92 -34.44 12.47
N ALA A 307 42.65 -34.76 12.19
CA ALA A 307 42.10 -35.99 11.58
C ALA A 307 41.85 -37.17 12.55
N GLN A 308 40.68 -37.80 12.34
CA GLN A 308 40.25 -39.19 12.64
C GLN A 308 39.49 -39.54 13.93
N LEU A 309 38.25 -40.06 13.71
CA LEU A 309 37.62 -41.33 14.12
C LEU A 309 36.07 -41.10 14.05
N GLN A 310 35.24 -41.55 13.09
CA GLN A 310 34.93 -42.92 12.58
C GLN A 310 34.93 -43.97 13.69
N ASP A 311 33.96 -44.87 13.88
CA ASP A 311 32.71 -45.28 13.23
C ASP A 311 32.10 -46.36 14.19
N THR A 312 30.93 -46.89 13.84
CA THR A 312 30.18 -48.05 14.39
C THR A 312 29.12 -47.70 15.45
N GLY A 313 27.85 -48.10 15.33
CA GLY A 313 27.16 -48.89 14.33
C GLY A 313 25.79 -49.39 14.85
N ALA A 314 24.75 -49.18 14.04
CA ALA A 314 23.58 -50.03 13.76
C ALA A 314 22.71 -50.71 14.85
N ARG A 315 21.40 -50.78 14.50
CA ARG A 315 20.27 -51.61 15.01
C ARG A 315 19.59 -51.02 16.25
N SER A 316 18.28 -50.75 16.27
CA SER A 316 17.10 -51.47 15.73
C SER A 316 15.97 -50.50 15.40
#